data_AF-A0A520K5J1-F1
#
_entry.id   AF-A0A520K5J1-F1
#
_cell.length_a   1.000
_cell.length_b   1.000
_cell.length_c   1.000
_cell.angle_alpha   90.00
_cell.angle_beta   90.00
_cell.angle_gamma   90.00
#
_symmetry.space_group_name_H-M   'P 1'
#
loop_
_entity.id
_entity.type
_entity.pdbx_description
1 polymer ?
#
loop_
_entity_poly.entity_id
_entity_poly.type
_entity_poly.pdbx_seq_one_letter_code
_entity_poly.pdbx_strand_id
1 'polypeptide(L)'
;MQAMGKSGQKKGHKGVTRPLAKPDRQVEVMKDRCPDCGAELGVPFSVESRIIEEIPEPQPVIVTEYKIAHYTCPHCQKEVVATDAGLSKRKQIR
;
A
#
# COMPACT_ATOMS: atom_id res chain seq x y z
N MET A 1 21.87 35.99 -18.00
CA MET A 1 21.07 34.82 -18.44
C MET A 1 21.29 33.72 -17.41
N GLN A 2 20.37 33.56 -16.45
CA GLN A 2 20.52 32.51 -15.42
C GLN A 2 20.06 31.19 -16.04
N ALA A 3 20.95 30.20 -16.07
CA ALA A 3 20.61 28.86 -16.53
C ALA A 3 19.54 28.28 -15.59
N MET A 4 18.39 27.89 -16.15
CA MET A 4 17.35 27.13 -15.46
C MET A 4 17.99 25.82 -14.93
N GLY A 5 18.35 25.84 -13.65
CA GLY A 5 19.08 24.76 -13.00
C GLY A 5 18.24 23.49 -12.99
N LYS A 6 18.83 22.38 -13.46
CA LYS A 6 18.20 21.05 -13.39
C LYS A 6 17.80 20.79 -11.93
N SER A 7 16.52 20.52 -11.68
CA SER A 7 15.90 20.30 -10.36
C SER A 7 16.33 19.00 -9.65
N GLY A 8 17.50 18.46 -10.03
CA GLY A 8 18.05 17.24 -9.47
C GLY A 8 18.81 17.47 -8.18
N GLN A 9 19.09 16.37 -7.49
CA GLN A 9 19.92 16.34 -6.30
C GLN A 9 21.28 17.02 -6.54
N LYS A 10 21.68 17.94 -5.64
CA LYS A 10 22.91 18.74 -5.79
C LYS A 10 24.14 17.82 -5.79
N LYS A 11 25.19 18.23 -6.50
CA LYS A 11 26.49 17.54 -6.49
C LYS A 11 27.03 17.46 -5.05
N GLY A 12 27.49 16.28 -4.64
CA GLY A 12 28.04 16.03 -3.29
C GLY A 12 27.06 15.38 -2.30
N HIS A 13 25.77 15.27 -2.64
CA HIS A 13 24.85 14.49 -1.81
C HIS A 13 24.98 12.99 -2.11
N LYS A 14 25.12 12.17 -1.06
CA LYS A 14 25.15 10.71 -1.17
C LYS A 14 23.85 10.21 -1.81
N GLY A 15 23.97 9.36 -2.84
CA GLY A 15 22.81 8.68 -3.41
C GLY A 15 22.20 7.72 -2.38
N VAL A 16 20.87 7.73 -2.28
CA VAL A 16 20.12 6.75 -1.50
C VAL A 16 19.27 5.96 -2.49
N THR A 17 19.70 4.73 -2.78
CA THR A 17 18.94 3.81 -3.62
C THR A 17 18.03 2.97 -2.74
N ARG A 18 16.82 2.69 -3.20
CA ARG A 18 15.93 1.74 -2.50
C ARG A 18 16.65 0.39 -2.38
N PRO A 19 16.74 -0.20 -1.17
CA PRO A 19 17.27 -1.55 -1.01
C PRO A 19 16.46 -2.56 -1.81
N LEU A 20 17.12 -3.62 -2.27
CA LEU A 20 16.42 -4.72 -2.92
C LEU A 20 15.48 -5.41 -1.92
N ALA A 21 14.25 -5.68 -2.33
CA ALA A 21 13.29 -6.41 -1.51
C ALA A 21 13.74 -7.86 -1.32
N LYS A 22 13.47 -8.43 -0.14
CA LYS A 22 13.66 -9.88 0.07
C LYS A 22 12.43 -10.60 -0.52
N PRO A 23 12.61 -11.62 -1.37
CA PRO A 23 11.48 -12.36 -1.93
C PRO A 23 10.79 -13.19 -0.85
N ASP A 24 9.46 -13.14 -0.80
CA ASP A 24 8.64 -13.99 0.07
C ASP A 24 8.52 -15.43 -0.48
N ARG A 25 8.59 -15.56 -1.81
CA ARG A 25 8.56 -16.83 -2.54
C ARG A 25 9.60 -16.83 -3.66
N GLN A 26 10.21 -17.99 -3.91
CA GLN A 26 11.08 -18.23 -5.05
C GLN A 26 10.45 -19.29 -5.96
N VAL A 27 10.56 -19.08 -7.27
CA VAL A 27 10.05 -20.01 -8.28
C VAL A 27 11.17 -20.23 -9.31
N GLU A 28 11.57 -21.47 -9.50
CA GLU A 28 12.51 -21.85 -10.54
C GLU A 28 11.77 -22.02 -11.87
N VAL A 29 12.26 -21.37 -12.91
CA VAL A 29 11.66 -21.41 -14.25
C VAL A 29 12.61 -22.16 -15.19
N MET A 30 12.33 -23.44 -15.41
CA MET A 30 13.13 -24.34 -16.25
C MET A 30 12.33 -24.79 -17.48
N LYS A 31 13.04 -25.22 -18.53
CA LYS A 31 12.47 -25.91 -19.69
C LYS A 31 13.27 -27.18 -19.97
N ASP A 32 12.54 -28.24 -20.30
CA ASP A 32 13.07 -29.56 -20.65
C ASP A 32 13.21 -29.75 -22.17
N ARG A 33 12.52 -28.94 -22.97
CA ARG A 33 12.56 -29.02 -24.44
C ARG A 33 12.64 -27.66 -25.11
N CYS A 34 13.35 -27.63 -26.24
CA CYS A 34 13.43 -26.46 -27.11
C CYS A 34 12.05 -26.19 -27.72
N PRO A 35 11.46 -24.98 -27.54
CA PRO A 35 10.13 -24.67 -28.07
C PRO A 35 10.09 -24.63 -29.60
N ASP A 36 11.23 -24.44 -30.27
CA ASP A 36 11.29 -24.31 -31.74
C ASP A 36 11.48 -25.66 -32.44
N CYS A 37 12.35 -26.53 -31.92
CA CYS A 37 12.69 -27.81 -32.56
C CYS A 37 12.34 -29.06 -31.74
N GLY A 38 11.92 -28.91 -30.48
CA GLY A 38 11.51 -30.01 -29.61
C GLY A 38 12.65 -30.84 -29.00
N ALA A 39 13.91 -30.53 -29.31
CA ALA A 39 15.06 -31.22 -28.74
C ALA A 39 15.12 -31.11 -27.21
N GLU A 40 15.58 -32.16 -26.53
CA GLU A 40 15.72 -32.17 -25.08
C GLU A 40 16.82 -31.20 -24.62
N LEU A 41 16.48 -30.36 -23.63
CA LEU A 41 17.38 -29.43 -22.97
C LEU A 41 17.95 -30.08 -21.71
N GLY A 42 19.25 -29.90 -21.52
CA GLY A 42 19.97 -30.35 -20.32
C GLY A 42 20.02 -29.28 -19.22
N VAL A 43 21.08 -29.33 -18.42
CA VAL A 43 21.31 -28.36 -17.35
C VAL A 43 21.53 -26.94 -17.94
N PRO A 44 20.90 -25.89 -17.39
CA PRO A 44 21.11 -24.53 -17.85
C PRO A 44 22.56 -24.10 -17.64
N PHE A 45 23.12 -23.37 -18.62
CA PHE A 45 24.48 -22.84 -18.55
C PHE A 45 24.57 -21.55 -17.69
N SER A 46 23.45 -20.85 -17.48
CA SER A 46 23.36 -19.66 -16.64
C SER A 46 21.95 -19.49 -16.07
N VAL A 47 21.85 -18.79 -14.94
CA VAL A 47 20.58 -18.45 -14.29
C VAL A 47 20.61 -16.97 -13.92
N GLU A 48 19.56 -16.24 -14.29
CA GLU A 48 19.35 -14.84 -13.90
C GLU A 48 18.20 -14.77 -12.89
N SER A 49 18.37 -13.98 -11.83
CA SER A 49 17.33 -13.73 -10.84
C SER A 49 16.64 -12.39 -11.08
N ARG A 50 15.30 -12.38 -11.10
CA ARG A 50 14.48 -11.16 -11.14
C ARG A 50 13.47 -11.16 -9.99
N ILE A 51 13.29 -10.01 -9.35
CA ILE A 51 12.34 -9.83 -8.24
C ILE A 51 11.19 -8.98 -8.75
N ILE A 52 9.96 -9.49 -8.58
CA ILE A 52 8.72 -8.80 -8.91
C ILE A 52 7.97 -8.60 -7.59
N GLU A 53 7.66 -7.34 -7.26
CA GLU A 53 6.89 -6.96 -6.07
C GLU A 53 5.44 -6.74 -6.48
N GLU A 54 4.55 -7.64 -6.05
CA GLU A 54 3.10 -7.48 -6.26
C GLU A 54 2.52 -6.58 -5.16
N ILE A 55 1.96 -5.45 -5.56
CA ILE A 55 1.32 -4.49 -4.65
C ILE A 55 -0.18 -4.84 -4.61
N PRO A 56 -0.75 -5.20 -3.44
CA PRO A 56 -2.17 -5.47 -3.33
C PRO A 56 -3.00 -4.21 -3.60
N GLU A 57 -4.22 -4.39 -4.08
CA GLU A 57 -5.16 -3.28 -4.24
C GLU A 57 -5.40 -2.57 -2.89
N PRO A 58 -5.55 -1.24 -2.87
CA PRO A 58 -5.85 -0.52 -1.65
C PRO A 58 -7.20 -0.98 -1.09
N GLN A 59 -7.26 -1.18 0.22
CA GLN A 59 -8.54 -1.48 0.88
C GLN A 59 -9.53 -0.32 0.67
N PRO A 60 -10.81 -0.61 0.38
CA PRO A 60 -11.80 0.45 0.18
C PRO A 60 -12.00 1.24 1.47
N VAL A 61 -12.25 2.54 1.32
CA VAL A 61 -12.59 3.41 2.45
C VAL A 61 -14.01 3.10 2.92
N ILE A 62 -14.15 2.79 4.21
CA ILE A 62 -15.45 2.61 4.86
C ILE A 62 -15.86 3.95 5.49
N VAL A 63 -16.98 4.51 5.03
CA VAL A 63 -17.56 5.74 5.57
C VAL A 63 -18.84 5.37 6.33
N THR A 64 -18.84 5.61 7.64
CA THR A 64 -20.00 5.33 8.50
C THR A 64 -20.65 6.66 8.91
N GLU A 65 -21.90 6.87 8.46
CA GLU A 65 -22.75 7.96 8.96
C GLU A 65 -23.42 7.53 10.26
N TYR A 66 -23.24 8.31 11.32
CA TYR A 66 -23.95 8.12 12.58
C TYR A 66 -25.08 9.13 12.68
N LYS A 67 -26.33 8.66 12.64
CA LYS A 67 -27.52 9.47 12.92
C LYS A 67 -27.77 9.49 14.42
N ILE A 68 -27.24 10.51 15.09
CA ILE A 68 -27.32 10.64 16.55
C ILE A 68 -28.70 11.20 16.91
N ALA A 69 -29.50 10.40 17.62
CA ALA A 69 -30.80 10.83 18.10
C ALA A 69 -30.67 11.64 19.39
N HIS A 70 -31.40 12.75 19.45
CA HIS A 70 -31.56 13.58 20.64
C HIS A 70 -33.00 13.42 21.14
N TYR A 71 -33.16 13.21 22.43
CA TYR A 71 -34.45 13.03 23.08
C TYR A 71 -34.63 14.04 24.20
N THR A 72 -35.87 14.40 24.47
CA THR A 72 -36.24 15.12 25.69
C THR A 72 -36.93 14.14 26.63
N CYS A 73 -36.40 13.97 27.83
CA CYS A 73 -37.03 13.09 28.83
C CYS A 73 -38.37 13.71 29.29
N PRO A 74 -39.51 13.01 29.17
CA PRO A 74 -40.82 13.59 29.54
C PRO A 74 -40.96 13.82 31.05
N HIS A 75 -40.16 13.14 31.88
CA HIS A 75 -40.26 13.21 33.33
C HIS A 75 -39.45 14.37 33.93
N CYS A 76 -38.21 14.59 33.47
CA CYS A 76 -37.31 15.61 34.02
C CYS A 76 -36.95 16.73 33.03
N GLN A 77 -37.47 16.66 31.79
CA GLN A 77 -37.26 17.63 30.70
C GLN A 77 -35.80 17.81 30.28
N LYS A 78 -34.88 16.96 30.74
CA LYS A 78 -33.47 16.98 30.33
C LYS A 78 -33.28 16.36 28.95
N GLU A 79 -32.30 16.85 28.23
CA GLU A 79 -31.84 16.27 26.97
C GLU A 79 -31.08 14.96 27.23
N VAL A 80 -31.37 13.95 26.42
CA VAL A 80 -30.66 12.67 26.38
C VAL A 80 -30.18 12.45 24.95
N VAL A 81 -28.87 12.32 24.77
CA VAL A 81 -28.24 12.10 23.47
C VAL A 81 -27.84 10.63 23.37
N ALA A 82 -28.26 9.95 22.30
CA ALA A 82 -27.84 8.57 22.03
C ALA A 82 -26.32 8.49 21.85
N THR A 83 -25.71 7.44 22.37
CA THR A 83 -24.26 7.22 22.27
C THR A 83 -23.96 5.84 21.68
N ASP A 84 -22.82 5.74 21.01
CA ASP A 84 -22.28 4.49 20.46
C ASP A 84 -20.76 4.44 20.70
N ALA A 85 -20.18 3.24 20.74
CA ALA A 85 -18.75 3.05 20.96
C ALA A 85 -17.88 3.68 19.85
N GLY A 86 -18.38 3.72 18.61
CA GLY A 86 -17.73 4.37 17.47
C GLY A 86 -17.80 5.89 17.53
N LEU A 87 -18.77 6.45 18.27
CA LEU A 87 -18.86 7.87 18.57
C LEU A 87 -17.95 8.24 19.74
N SER A 88 -16.63 8.10 19.55
CA SER A 88 -15.65 8.65 20.49
C SER A 88 -15.95 10.13 20.76
N LYS A 89 -16.06 10.51 22.04
CA LYS A 89 -16.41 11.87 22.51
C LYS A 89 -15.37 12.90 22.04
N ARG A 90 -15.38 13.28 20.77
CA ARG A 90 -14.55 14.36 20.24
C ARG A 90 -15.15 15.66 20.76
N LYS A 91 -14.53 16.25 21.78
CA LYS A 91 -14.72 17.66 22.11
C LYS A 91 -14.56 18.43 20.80
N GLN A 92 -15.61 19.12 20.38
CA GLN A 92 -15.57 20.02 19.23
C GLN A 92 -14.44 21.02 19.48
N ILE A 93 -13.34 20.91 18.73
CA ILE A 93 -12.35 21.98 18.63
C ILE A 93 -12.97 22.99 17.66
N ARG A 94 -13.31 24.16 18.20
CA ARG A 94 -13.75 25.34 17.46
C ARG A 94 -12.63 25.87 16.57
#